data_AF-A0A3N1G8G5-F1
#
_entry.id   AF-A0A3N1G8G5-F1
#
_cell.length_a   1.000
_cell.length_b   1.000
_cell.length_c   1.000
_cell.angle_alpha   90.00
_cell.angle_beta   90.00
_cell.angle_gamma   90.00
#
_symmetry.space_group_name_H-M   'P 1'
#
loop_
_entity.id
_entity.type
_entity.pdbx_description
1 polymer ?
#
loop_
_entity_poly.entity_id
_entity_poly.type
_entity_poly.pdbx_seq_one_letter_code
_entity_poly.pdbx_strand_id
1 'polypeptide(L)'
;MPGSVRGASAAGLADADDTALVARAQEGYTAAFEELVRRHQARAFTLAFRLLADRGDAQDAVQEAFVKAWTKLPGFDGRAAFSTWLHRVVVNQCMSTLRRRRPVPVPDDVERPAPVRTEQVVEERARGRALRRGVAGLPDDLRAALVLTTVLEQGYDEAGLLLGVPASTVRGRVARARRTLTAEMEGWS
;
A
#
# COMPACT_ATOMS: atom_id res chain seq x y z
N MET A 1 20.68 11.68 -42.15
CA MET A 1 21.02 10.53 -41.28
C MET A 1 20.49 10.81 -39.88
N PRO A 2 19.40 10.17 -39.42
CA PRO A 2 19.04 10.19 -38.00
C PRO A 2 20.04 9.33 -37.20
N GLY A 3 20.36 9.74 -35.97
CA GLY A 3 21.33 9.04 -35.13
C GLY A 3 20.82 7.70 -34.63
N SER A 4 21.69 6.68 -34.60
CA SER A 4 21.37 5.40 -33.95
C SER A 4 21.24 5.62 -32.44
N VAL A 5 20.03 5.45 -31.91
CA VAL A 5 19.79 5.39 -30.46
C VAL A 5 20.42 4.09 -29.95
N ARG A 6 21.68 4.17 -29.54
CA ARG A 6 22.35 3.07 -28.82
C ARG A 6 21.55 2.82 -27.54
N GLY A 7 20.93 1.64 -27.45
CA GLY A 7 20.12 1.26 -26.29
C GLY A 7 20.93 1.43 -25.00
N ALA A 8 20.31 2.03 -23.98
CA ALA A 8 20.93 2.16 -22.68
C ALA A 8 21.24 0.76 -22.14
N SER A 9 22.49 0.53 -21.69
CA SER A 9 22.82 -0.75 -21.06
C SER A 9 22.03 -0.91 -19.76
N ALA A 10 21.79 -2.16 -19.33
CA ALA A 10 21.08 -2.43 -18.09
C ALA A 10 21.73 -1.73 -16.86
N ALA A 11 23.06 -1.56 -16.87
CA ALA A 11 23.77 -0.76 -15.86
C ALA A 11 23.34 0.72 -15.87
N GLY A 12 23.26 1.35 -17.05
CA GLY A 12 22.80 2.74 -17.21
C GLY A 12 21.32 2.98 -16.89
N LEU A 13 20.53 1.92 -16.70
CA LEU A 13 19.18 1.98 -16.11
C LEU A 13 19.22 1.78 -14.59
N ALA A 14 20.02 0.83 -14.10
CA ALA A 14 20.18 0.55 -12.67
C ALA A 14 20.66 1.78 -11.86
N ASP A 15 21.51 2.63 -12.46
CA ASP A 15 22.05 3.85 -11.84
C ASP A 15 21.22 5.12 -12.11
N ALA A 16 20.23 5.08 -13.01
CA ALA A 16 19.39 6.24 -13.34
C ALA A 16 18.41 6.59 -12.20
N ASP A 17 18.00 7.84 -12.06
CA ASP A 17 16.93 8.19 -11.13
C ASP A 17 15.54 7.77 -11.67
N ASP A 18 14.53 7.74 -10.80
CA ASP A 18 13.18 7.34 -11.20
C ASP A 18 12.59 8.30 -12.25
N THR A 19 13.01 9.57 -12.28
CA THR A 19 12.58 10.59 -13.25
C THR A 19 13.03 10.25 -14.67
N ALA A 20 14.32 9.92 -14.84
CA ALA A 20 14.91 9.53 -16.11
C ALA A 20 14.41 8.15 -16.60
N LEU A 21 14.07 7.25 -15.67
CA LEU A 21 13.40 5.99 -16.02
C LEU A 21 11.96 6.21 -16.47
N VAL A 22 11.20 7.08 -15.79
CA VAL A 22 9.84 7.46 -16.21
C VAL A 22 9.84 8.04 -17.61
N ALA A 23 10.72 9.01 -17.90
CA ALA A 23 10.79 9.63 -19.23
C ALA A 23 11.04 8.60 -20.34
N ARG A 24 12.05 7.73 -20.16
CA ARG A 24 12.35 6.65 -21.13
C ARG A 24 11.21 5.64 -21.27
N ALA A 25 10.50 5.33 -20.18
CA ALA A 25 9.34 4.46 -20.22
C ALA A 25 8.13 5.11 -20.93
N GLN A 26 7.97 6.44 -20.83
CA GLN A 26 6.99 7.22 -21.61
C GLN A 26 7.35 7.27 -23.11
N GLU A 27 8.64 7.28 -23.45
CA GLU A 27 9.17 7.07 -24.81
C GLU A 27 8.99 5.63 -25.33
N GLY A 28 8.43 4.72 -24.53
CA GLY A 28 8.14 3.33 -24.88
C GLY A 28 9.27 2.34 -24.57
N TYR A 29 10.34 2.75 -23.88
CA TYR A 29 11.46 1.86 -23.55
C TYR A 29 11.14 0.97 -22.34
N THR A 30 10.53 -0.19 -22.59
CA THR A 30 10.02 -1.15 -21.58
C THR A 30 11.03 -1.46 -20.47
N ALA A 31 12.32 -1.62 -20.79
CA ALA A 31 13.37 -1.93 -19.82
C ALA A 31 13.52 -0.87 -18.71
N ALA A 32 13.20 0.40 -19.00
CA ALA A 32 13.18 1.45 -17.97
C ALA A 32 11.99 1.29 -17.00
N PHE A 33 10.86 0.77 -17.47
CA PHE A 33 9.73 0.43 -16.61
C PHE A 33 9.96 -0.86 -15.81
N GLU A 34 10.62 -1.87 -16.40
CA GLU A 34 11.06 -3.08 -15.69
C GLU A 34 11.95 -2.74 -14.50
N GLU A 35 12.85 -1.76 -14.65
CA GLU A 35 13.68 -1.24 -13.54
C GLU A 35 12.83 -0.51 -12.48
N LEU A 36 11.85 0.31 -12.87
CA LEU A 36 10.89 0.91 -11.92
C LEU A 36 10.09 -0.16 -11.14
N VAL A 37 9.62 -1.21 -11.82
CA VAL A 37 8.96 -2.36 -11.19
C VAL A 37 9.92 -3.02 -10.19
N ARG A 38 11.16 -3.33 -10.62
CA ARG A 38 12.20 -3.98 -9.80
C ARG A 38 12.48 -3.22 -8.50
N ARG A 39 12.55 -1.88 -8.57
CA ARG A 39 12.78 -0.97 -7.44
C ARG A 39 11.60 -0.92 -6.48
N HIS A 40 10.37 -0.78 -6.99
CA HIS A 40 9.22 -0.41 -6.17
C HIS A 40 8.36 -1.60 -5.73
N GLN A 41 8.46 -2.77 -6.37
CA GLN A 41 7.65 -3.96 -6.07
C GLN A 41 7.62 -4.34 -4.58
N ALA A 42 8.76 -4.26 -3.87
CA ALA A 42 8.82 -4.64 -2.46
C ALA A 42 8.07 -3.64 -1.55
N ARG A 43 8.07 -2.36 -1.92
CA ARG A 43 7.32 -1.30 -1.21
C ARG A 43 5.83 -1.38 -1.53
N ALA A 44 5.48 -1.56 -2.81
CA ALA A 44 4.11 -1.79 -3.27
C ALA A 44 3.47 -3.01 -2.59
N PHE A 45 4.17 -4.15 -2.53
CA PHE A 45 3.71 -5.35 -1.82
C PHE A 45 3.62 -5.14 -0.31
N THR A 46 4.58 -4.44 0.32
CA THR A 46 4.50 -4.11 1.75
C THR A 46 3.27 -3.25 2.06
N LEU A 47 2.88 -2.34 1.17
CA LEU A 47 1.68 -1.51 1.29
C LEU A 47 0.41 -2.34 1.08
N ALA A 48 0.34 -3.12 -0.01
CA ALA A 48 -0.82 -3.96 -0.34
C ALA A 48 -1.09 -4.99 0.77
N PHE A 49 -0.05 -5.66 1.29
CA PHE A 49 -0.16 -6.62 2.37
C PHE A 49 -0.67 -5.99 3.69
N ARG A 50 -0.27 -4.74 4.00
CA ARG A 50 -0.82 -4.00 5.17
C ARG A 50 -2.31 -3.66 5.01
N LEU A 51 -2.77 -3.38 3.78
CA LEU A 51 -4.17 -3.07 3.49
C LEU A 51 -5.04 -4.33 3.46
N LEU A 52 -4.55 -5.40 2.85
CA LEU A 52 -5.34 -6.59 2.52
C LEU A 52 -5.23 -7.72 3.56
N ALA A 53 -4.16 -7.74 4.37
CA ALA A 53 -3.85 -8.78 5.37
C ALA A 53 -3.75 -10.23 4.83
N ASP A 54 -3.89 -10.42 3.53
CA ASP A 54 -3.68 -11.68 2.80
C ASP A 54 -2.51 -11.54 1.83
N ARG A 55 -1.84 -12.65 1.52
CA ARG A 55 -0.70 -12.69 0.61
C ARG A 55 -1.10 -12.76 -0.87
N GLY A 56 -2.10 -13.58 -1.23
CA GLY A 56 -2.52 -13.76 -2.62
C GLY A 56 -3.11 -12.48 -3.19
N ASP A 57 -4.14 -11.95 -2.52
CA ASP A 57 -4.77 -10.68 -2.86
C ASP A 57 -3.75 -9.52 -2.94
N ALA A 58 -2.68 -9.54 -2.13
CA ALA A 58 -1.63 -8.53 -2.16
C ALA A 58 -0.61 -8.74 -3.30
N GLN A 59 -0.37 -9.96 -3.78
CA GLN A 59 0.41 -10.21 -4.99
C GLN A 59 -0.38 -9.77 -6.23
N ASP A 60 -1.64 -10.17 -6.32
CA ASP A 60 -2.54 -9.85 -7.43
C ASP A 60 -2.81 -8.34 -7.52
N ALA A 61 -3.08 -7.68 -6.39
CA ALA A 61 -3.27 -6.23 -6.36
C ALA A 61 -2.02 -5.45 -6.77
N VAL A 62 -0.81 -5.96 -6.51
CA VAL A 62 0.44 -5.32 -6.98
C VAL A 62 0.65 -5.56 -8.47
N GLN A 63 0.36 -6.76 -8.97
CA GLN A 63 0.45 -7.06 -10.40
C GLN A 63 -0.53 -6.21 -11.22
N GLU A 64 -1.81 -6.17 -10.84
CA GLU A 64 -2.81 -5.29 -11.46
C GLU A 64 -2.43 -3.82 -11.33
N ALA A 65 -1.83 -3.39 -10.21
CA ALA A 65 -1.38 -2.02 -10.03
C ALA A 65 -0.22 -1.66 -10.97
N PHE A 66 0.74 -2.55 -11.24
CA PHE A 66 1.81 -2.28 -12.21
C PHE A 66 1.30 -2.28 -13.66
N VAL A 67 0.36 -3.15 -14.03
CA VAL A 67 -0.31 -3.09 -15.36
C VAL A 67 -1.08 -1.78 -15.52
N LYS A 68 -1.76 -1.32 -14.46
CA LYS A 68 -2.47 -0.03 -14.43
C LYS A 68 -1.54 1.18 -14.31
N ALA A 69 -0.31 1.00 -13.83
CA ALA A 69 0.73 2.01 -13.86
C ALA A 69 1.30 2.16 -15.28
N TRP A 70 1.69 1.06 -15.95
CA TRP A 70 2.19 1.08 -17.34
C TRP A 70 1.21 1.80 -18.28
N THR A 71 -0.07 1.39 -18.26
CA THR A 71 -1.13 1.97 -19.10
C THR A 71 -1.48 3.43 -18.78
N LYS A 72 -1.11 3.94 -17.61
CA LYS A 72 -1.33 5.35 -17.20
C LYS A 72 -0.06 6.21 -17.23
N LEU A 73 1.12 5.60 -17.43
CA LEU A 73 2.40 6.29 -17.38
C LEU A 73 2.53 7.45 -18.38
N PRO A 74 2.00 7.37 -19.62
CA PRO A 74 2.02 8.51 -20.56
C PRO A 74 1.26 9.76 -20.06
N GLY A 75 0.35 9.61 -19.09
CA GLY A 75 -0.38 10.71 -18.47
C GLY A 75 0.18 11.16 -17.11
N PHE A 76 1.36 10.67 -16.71
CA PHE A 76 2.02 11.09 -15.47
C PHE A 76 2.91 12.32 -15.71
N ASP A 77 2.56 13.42 -15.04
CA ASP A 77 3.11 14.77 -15.28
C ASP A 77 4.27 15.18 -14.36
N GLY A 78 4.77 14.26 -13.53
CA GLY A 78 5.91 14.51 -12.62
C GLY A 78 5.63 15.45 -11.43
N ARG A 79 4.40 15.96 -11.23
CA ARG A 79 4.08 16.89 -10.11
C ARG A 79 4.21 16.28 -8.71
N ALA A 80 4.39 14.97 -8.61
CA ALA A 80 4.73 14.24 -7.40
C ALA A 80 5.70 13.11 -7.74
N ALA A 81 6.47 12.62 -6.77
CA ALA A 81 7.38 11.49 -6.97
C ALA A 81 6.64 10.25 -7.50
N PHE A 82 7.28 9.50 -8.41
CA PHE A 82 6.71 8.29 -9.01
C PHE A 82 6.23 7.27 -7.96
N SER A 83 6.97 7.11 -6.85
CA SER A 83 6.58 6.27 -5.71
C SER A 83 5.25 6.67 -5.08
N THR A 84 5.00 7.97 -4.88
CA THR A 84 3.75 8.52 -4.34
C THR A 84 2.57 8.28 -5.30
N TRP A 85 2.80 8.45 -6.61
CA TRP A 85 1.80 8.16 -7.63
C TRP A 85 1.49 6.66 -7.72
N LEU A 86 2.52 5.80 -7.72
CA LEU A 86 2.38 4.34 -7.71
C LEU A 86 1.66 3.85 -6.45
N HIS A 87 1.97 4.40 -5.27
CA HIS A 87 1.25 4.09 -4.03
C HIS A 87 -0.26 4.38 -4.17
N ARG A 88 -0.65 5.49 -4.81
CA ARG A 88 -2.06 5.79 -5.10
C ARG A 88 -2.68 4.77 -6.07
N VAL A 89 -1.94 4.24 -7.06
CA VAL A 89 -2.43 3.16 -7.95
C VAL A 89 -2.62 1.85 -7.15
N VAL A 90 -1.64 1.47 -6.33
CA VAL A 90 -1.70 0.27 -5.45
C VAL A 90 -2.87 0.36 -4.47
N VAL A 91 -3.06 1.50 -3.80
CA VAL A 91 -4.21 1.73 -2.91
C VAL A 91 -5.53 1.55 -3.64
N ASN A 92 -5.70 2.18 -4.81
CA ASN A 92 -6.94 2.07 -5.58
C ASN A 92 -7.26 0.60 -5.95
N GLN A 93 -6.24 -0.19 -6.25
CA GLN A 93 -6.41 -1.62 -6.50
C GLN A 93 -6.78 -2.39 -5.22
N CYS A 94 -6.08 -2.16 -4.11
CA CYS A 94 -6.41 -2.78 -2.82
C CYS A 94 -7.85 -2.44 -2.40
N MET A 95 -8.29 -1.20 -2.58
CA MET A 95 -9.68 -0.80 -2.31
C MET A 95 -10.69 -1.46 -3.25
N SER A 96 -10.30 -1.83 -4.47
CA SER A 96 -11.11 -2.65 -5.36
C SER A 96 -11.31 -4.06 -4.79
N THR A 97 -10.23 -4.71 -4.35
CA THR A 97 -10.26 -6.02 -3.69
C THR A 97 -11.08 -5.99 -2.39
N LEU A 98 -10.87 -4.99 -1.52
CA LEU A 98 -11.65 -4.83 -0.28
C LEU A 98 -13.16 -4.62 -0.53
N ARG A 99 -13.54 -3.97 -1.63
CA ARG A 99 -14.96 -3.87 -2.05
C ARG A 99 -15.49 -5.23 -2.54
N ARG A 100 -14.72 -5.98 -3.33
CA ARG A 100 -15.09 -7.34 -3.79
C ARG A 100 -15.25 -8.35 -2.66
N ARG A 101 -14.49 -8.21 -1.56
CA ARG A 101 -14.59 -9.05 -0.36
C ARG A 101 -15.86 -8.84 0.46
N ARG A 102 -16.60 -7.75 0.28
CA ARG A 102 -17.77 -7.40 1.11
C ARG A 102 -19.10 -7.70 0.38
N PRO A 103 -19.85 -8.71 0.84
CA PRO A 103 -21.32 -8.62 0.80
C PRO A 103 -21.77 -7.37 1.57
N VAL A 104 -22.85 -6.74 1.11
CA VAL A 104 -23.39 -5.50 1.68
C VAL A 104 -24.63 -5.81 2.52
N PRO A 105 -24.86 -5.16 3.68
CA PRO A 105 -23.93 -4.63 4.67
C PRO A 105 -23.95 -5.48 5.96
N VAL A 106 -23.01 -5.25 6.89
CA VAL A 106 -22.98 -5.92 8.21
C VAL A 106 -22.96 -4.87 9.33
N PRO A 107 -23.95 -4.86 10.25
CA PRO A 107 -23.86 -4.12 11.51
C PRO A 107 -22.71 -4.65 12.38
N ASP A 108 -22.02 -3.78 13.13
CA ASP A 108 -20.95 -4.20 14.05
C ASP A 108 -21.48 -5.14 15.14
N ASP A 109 -21.10 -6.42 15.14
CA ASP A 109 -21.06 -7.32 16.32
C ASP A 109 -20.29 -8.62 15.98
N VAL A 110 -18.97 -8.68 16.27
CA VAL A 110 -18.18 -9.93 16.26
C VAL A 110 -17.05 -9.88 17.29
N GLU A 111 -17.09 -10.78 18.26
CA GLU A 111 -16.03 -11.02 19.26
C GLU A 111 -14.95 -12.00 18.73
N ARG A 112 -13.71 -11.96 19.23
CA ARG A 112 -12.60 -12.78 18.68
C ARG A 112 -11.47 -13.05 19.69
N PRO A 113 -10.86 -14.27 19.72
CA PRO A 113 -9.94 -14.69 20.79
C PRO A 113 -8.45 -14.33 20.58
N ALA A 114 -7.65 -14.47 21.65
CA ALA A 114 -6.22 -14.09 21.73
C ALA A 114 -5.30 -15.26 22.20
N PRO A 115 -3.98 -15.22 21.87
CA PRO A 115 -2.98 -15.84 22.76
C PRO A 115 -1.56 -15.19 22.80
N VAL A 116 -1.04 -14.99 24.04
CA VAL A 116 0.36 -15.21 24.53
C VAL A 116 1.54 -14.31 24.01
N ARG A 117 2.50 -14.01 24.92
CA ARG A 117 3.66 -13.07 24.81
C ARG A 117 4.92 -13.70 24.09
N THR A 118 6.18 -13.20 24.07
CA THR A 118 6.95 -12.08 24.70
C THR A 118 8.05 -11.51 23.71
N GLU A 119 9.32 -11.11 23.96
CA GLU A 119 10.30 -11.23 25.07
C GLU A 119 11.48 -10.22 25.01
N GLN A 120 11.79 -9.54 26.14
CA GLN A 120 12.63 -8.34 26.39
C GLN A 120 13.57 -7.73 25.31
N VAL A 121 14.51 -8.44 24.67
CA VAL A 121 15.40 -7.84 23.61
C VAL A 121 15.04 -8.33 22.21
N VAL A 122 14.38 -9.49 22.12
CA VAL A 122 13.55 -9.83 20.97
C VAL A 122 12.35 -8.86 20.91
N GLU A 123 12.03 -8.13 21.99
CA GLU A 123 10.77 -7.43 22.24
C GLU A 123 10.54 -6.23 21.35
N GLU A 124 11.53 -5.43 20.97
CA GLU A 124 11.29 -4.31 20.06
C GLU A 124 10.85 -4.83 18.68
N ARG A 125 11.48 -5.90 18.22
CA ARG A 125 11.07 -6.66 17.03
C ARG A 125 9.80 -7.49 17.28
N ALA A 126 9.48 -7.87 18.53
CA ALA A 126 8.27 -8.61 18.88
C ALA A 126 7.04 -7.71 18.95
N ARG A 127 7.08 -6.58 19.67
CA ARG A 127 6.13 -5.46 19.61
C ARG A 127 5.92 -5.02 18.17
N GLY A 128 7.00 -4.86 17.39
CA GLY A 128 6.93 -4.58 15.96
C GLY A 128 6.24 -5.67 15.12
N ARG A 129 6.33 -6.96 15.48
CA ARG A 129 5.58 -8.06 14.85
C ARG A 129 4.14 -8.17 15.37
N ALA A 130 3.91 -7.93 16.66
CA ALA A 130 2.62 -8.04 17.33
C ALA A 130 1.71 -6.89 16.91
N LEU A 131 2.21 -5.65 16.85
CA LEU A 131 1.51 -4.53 16.22
C LEU A 131 1.15 -4.82 14.76
N ARG A 132 2.04 -5.46 13.98
CA ARG A 132 1.71 -5.90 12.60
C ARG A 132 0.62 -6.97 12.57
N ARG A 133 0.60 -7.90 13.54
CA ARG A 133 -0.46 -8.92 13.68
C ARG A 133 -1.80 -8.30 14.08
N GLY A 134 -1.83 -7.43 15.09
CA GLY A 134 -3.04 -6.70 15.50
C GLY A 134 -3.58 -5.83 14.37
N VAL A 135 -2.70 -5.07 13.68
CA VAL A 135 -3.09 -4.29 12.49
C VAL A 135 -3.66 -5.18 11.40
N ALA A 136 -3.06 -6.34 11.10
CA ALA A 136 -3.63 -7.31 10.14
C ALA A 136 -4.99 -7.87 10.62
N GLY A 137 -5.13 -8.11 11.93
CA GLY A 137 -6.35 -8.56 12.59
C GLY A 137 -7.45 -7.52 12.72
N LEU A 138 -7.19 -6.23 12.48
CA LEU A 138 -8.26 -5.23 12.42
C LEU A 138 -9.25 -5.55 11.29
N PRO A 139 -10.56 -5.32 11.48
CA PRO A 139 -11.55 -5.33 10.39
C PRO A 139 -11.10 -4.46 9.21
N ASP A 140 -11.38 -4.92 7.99
CA ASP A 140 -10.79 -4.39 6.74
C ASP A 140 -10.88 -2.87 6.58
N ASP A 141 -11.95 -2.22 7.03
CA ASP A 141 -12.13 -0.77 6.96
C ASP A 141 -11.51 0.01 8.12
N LEU A 142 -11.37 -0.58 9.31
CA LEU A 142 -10.54 -0.04 10.39
C LEU A 142 -9.06 -0.09 9.99
N ARG A 143 -8.63 -1.21 9.42
CA ARG A 143 -7.27 -1.44 8.91
C ARG A 143 -6.93 -0.47 7.78
N ALA A 144 -7.80 -0.34 6.77
CA ALA A 144 -7.59 0.57 5.66
C ALA A 144 -7.55 2.05 6.11
N ALA A 145 -8.49 2.50 6.96
CA ALA A 145 -8.48 3.87 7.48
C ALA A 145 -7.20 4.18 8.29
N LEU A 146 -6.73 3.24 9.11
CA LEU A 146 -5.48 3.39 9.86
C LEU A 146 -4.25 3.44 8.95
N VAL A 147 -4.14 2.55 7.96
CA VAL A 147 -2.97 2.48 7.07
C VAL A 147 -2.88 3.71 6.15
N LEU A 148 -4.00 4.17 5.58
CA LEU A 148 -3.99 5.38 4.72
C LEU A 148 -3.54 6.63 5.49
N THR A 149 -3.99 6.79 6.73
CA THR A 149 -3.69 7.99 7.55
C THR A 149 -2.36 7.92 8.31
N THR A 150 -1.79 6.74 8.55
CA THR A 150 -0.53 6.59 9.33
C THR A 150 0.67 6.04 8.56
N VAL A 151 0.46 5.42 7.39
CA VAL A 151 1.55 4.87 6.55
C VAL A 151 1.74 5.65 5.24
N LEU A 152 0.67 6.31 4.76
CA LEU A 152 0.70 7.19 3.59
C LEU A 152 0.41 8.65 3.93
N GLU A 153 0.25 8.98 5.21
CA GLU A 153 0.05 10.33 5.75
C GLU A 153 -1.08 11.12 5.05
N GLN A 154 -2.06 10.41 4.45
CA GLN A 154 -3.16 11.03 3.71
C GLN A 154 -4.11 11.75 4.67
N GLY A 155 -4.62 12.91 4.24
CA GLY A 155 -5.66 13.63 4.99
C GLY A 155 -6.93 12.79 5.17
N TYR A 156 -7.71 13.06 6.22
CA TYR A 156 -8.96 12.32 6.46
C TYR A 156 -9.95 12.43 5.28
N ASP A 157 -9.90 13.53 4.52
CA ASP A 157 -10.71 13.77 3.33
C ASP A 157 -10.22 12.99 2.11
N GLU A 158 -8.90 12.96 1.83
CA GLU A 158 -8.29 12.11 0.78
C GLU A 158 -8.57 10.62 1.06
N ALA A 159 -8.35 10.20 2.31
CA ALA A 159 -8.67 8.85 2.75
C ALA A 159 -10.19 8.56 2.65
N GLY A 160 -11.05 9.54 2.90
CA GLY A 160 -12.50 9.42 2.73
C GLY A 160 -12.91 9.14 1.29
N LEU A 161 -12.34 9.89 0.33
CA LEU A 161 -12.55 9.69 -1.10
C LEU A 161 -12.08 8.29 -1.56
N LEU A 162 -10.92 7.84 -1.10
CA LEU A 162 -10.38 6.50 -1.43
C LEU A 162 -11.21 5.35 -0.84
N LEU A 163 -11.75 5.55 0.37
CA LEU A 163 -12.57 4.57 1.10
C LEU A 163 -14.06 4.61 0.72
N GLY A 164 -14.53 5.65 0.02
CA GLY A 164 -15.95 5.87 -0.29
C GLY A 164 -16.80 6.24 0.92
N VAL A 165 -16.24 6.96 1.92
CA VAL A 165 -16.96 7.39 3.14
C VAL A 165 -16.60 8.83 3.56
N PRO A 166 -17.44 9.52 4.35
CA PRO A 166 -17.11 10.83 4.90
C PRO A 166 -15.83 10.83 5.76
N ALA A 167 -15.09 11.95 5.76
CA ALA A 167 -13.88 12.14 6.57
C ALA A 167 -14.12 11.97 8.09
N SER A 168 -15.33 12.29 8.57
CA SER A 168 -15.78 12.01 9.94
C SER A 168 -15.81 10.50 10.24
N THR A 169 -16.28 9.67 9.30
CA THR A 169 -16.24 8.21 9.37
C THR A 169 -14.80 7.70 9.37
N VAL A 170 -13.90 8.28 8.56
CA VAL A 170 -12.46 7.92 8.59
C VAL A 170 -11.86 8.21 9.97
N ARG A 171 -12.09 9.41 10.52
CA ARG A 171 -11.64 9.79 11.87
C ARG A 171 -12.16 8.84 12.94
N GLY A 172 -13.44 8.47 12.87
CA GLY A 172 -14.06 7.47 13.76
C GLY A 172 -13.44 6.08 13.64
N ARG A 173 -13.19 5.61 12.41
CA ARG A 173 -12.50 4.33 12.14
C ARG A 173 -11.07 4.32 12.67
N VAL A 174 -10.29 5.38 12.47
CA VAL A 174 -8.93 5.53 13.03
C VAL A 174 -8.95 5.53 14.56
N ALA A 175 -9.90 6.23 15.19
CA ALA A 175 -10.05 6.26 16.64
C ALA A 175 -10.53 4.91 17.23
N ARG A 176 -11.33 4.13 16.49
CA ARG A 176 -11.69 2.75 16.88
C ARG A 176 -10.49 1.82 16.70
N ALA A 177 -9.83 1.84 15.54
CA ALA A 177 -8.63 1.05 15.25
C ALA A 177 -7.52 1.22 16.30
N ARG A 178 -7.21 2.46 16.68
CA ARG A 178 -6.24 2.76 17.74
C ARG A 178 -6.65 2.15 19.09
N ARG A 179 -7.91 2.29 19.50
CA ARG A 179 -8.41 1.70 20.76
C ARG A 179 -8.37 0.16 20.76
N THR A 180 -8.73 -0.48 19.65
CA THR A 180 -8.59 -1.94 19.50
C THR A 180 -7.14 -2.38 19.66
N LEU A 181 -6.20 -1.71 18.99
CA LEU A 181 -4.76 -2.02 19.11
C LEU A 181 -4.22 -1.75 20.52
N THR A 182 -4.66 -0.67 21.19
CA THR A 182 -4.28 -0.38 22.58
C THR A 182 -4.77 -1.48 23.52
N ALA A 183 -6.03 -1.91 23.41
CA ALA A 183 -6.56 -2.98 24.25
C ALA A 183 -5.88 -4.35 23.99
N GLU A 184 -5.58 -4.68 22.72
CA GLU A 184 -4.76 -5.85 22.39
C GLU A 184 -3.36 -5.75 23.00
N MET A 185 -2.71 -4.57 22.92
CA MET A 185 -1.37 -4.32 23.46
C MET A 185 -1.30 -4.32 24.98
N GLU A 186 -2.31 -3.79 25.67
CA GLU A 186 -2.41 -3.82 27.14
C GLU A 186 -2.46 -5.26 27.64
N GLY A 187 -3.18 -6.14 26.94
CA GLY A 187 -3.20 -7.59 27.18
C GLY A 187 -1.91 -8.36 26.80
N TRP A 188 -0.86 -7.69 26.29
CA TRP A 188 0.48 -8.28 26.11
C TRP A 188 1.42 -7.98 27.29
N SER A 189 1.02 -7.09 28.21
CA SER A 189 1.69 -6.83 29.49
C SER A 189 1.63 -8.04 30.40
#